data_AF-A0A963L768-F1
#
_entry.id   AF-A0A963L768-F1
#
_cell.length_a   1.000
_cell.length_b   1.000
_cell.length_c   1.000
_cell.angle_alpha   90.00
_cell.angle_beta   90.00
_cell.angle_gamma   90.00
#
_symmetry.space_group_name_H-M   'P 1'
#
loop_
_entity.id
_entity.type
_entity.pdbx_description
1 polymer ?
#
loop_
_entity_poly.entity_id
_entity_poly.type
_entity_poly.pdbx_seq_one_letter_code
_entity_poly.pdbx_strand_id
1 'polypeptide(L)'
;MSTGRRYDYDLVTLGAGSGGVRASRLAAGYGARVAVIEASRPGGTCVMRGCVPKKLLVYGSHFSAHFQDALGYGWQVGETSHDWGAMIAAKNKELDRLERVYGRIL
;
A
#
# COMPACT_ATOMS: atom_id res chain seq x y z
N MET A 1 -42.71 18.85 -3.70
CA MET A 1 -42.02 19.65 -2.67
C MET A 1 -40.76 18.90 -2.26
N SER A 2 -39.61 19.21 -2.86
CA SER A 2 -38.32 18.67 -2.41
C SER A 2 -37.90 19.46 -1.18
N THR A 3 -37.81 18.81 -0.03
CA THR A 3 -37.25 19.40 1.19
C THR A 3 -35.75 19.59 0.97
N GLY A 4 -35.36 20.82 0.62
CA GLY A 4 -33.99 21.20 0.26
C GLY A 4 -32.98 21.05 1.40
N ARG A 5 -32.46 19.85 1.63
CA ARG A 5 -31.20 19.66 2.35
C ARG A 5 -30.05 19.80 1.36
N ARG A 6 -29.31 20.89 1.48
CA ARG A 6 -28.03 21.09 0.81
C ARG A 6 -26.96 20.41 1.65
N TYR A 7 -26.36 19.35 1.10
CA TYR A 7 -25.22 18.68 1.74
C TYR A 7 -23.90 19.36 1.32
N ASP A 8 -22.92 19.36 2.21
CA ASP A 8 -21.58 19.91 1.97
C ASP A 8 -20.78 19.08 0.95
N TYR A 9 -21.04 17.77 0.92
CA TYR A 9 -20.42 16.80 0.04
C TYR A 9 -21.47 15.95 -0.68
N ASP A 10 -21.11 15.49 -1.88
CA ASP A 10 -21.93 14.59 -2.69
C ASP A 10 -21.59 13.12 -2.40
N LEU A 11 -20.38 12.85 -1.89
CA LEU A 11 -19.93 11.55 -1.39
C LEU A 11 -19.04 11.71 -0.14
N VAL A 12 -19.30 10.89 0.88
CA VAL A 12 -18.38 10.71 2.02
C VAL A 12 -17.93 9.26 2.06
N THR A 13 -16.63 9.01 2.02
CA THR A 13 -16.06 7.67 2.20
C THR A 13 -15.43 7.53 3.58
N LEU A 14 -15.83 6.47 4.28
CA LEU A 14 -15.26 6.10 5.58
C LEU A 14 -14.19 5.04 5.34
N GLY A 15 -12.94 5.46 5.43
CA GLY A 15 -11.73 4.68 5.22
C GLY A 15 -11.04 5.00 3.90
N ALA A 16 -9.74 5.31 3.97
CA ALA A 16 -8.86 5.50 2.82
C ALA A 16 -8.13 4.20 2.45
N GLY A 17 -8.83 3.06 2.50
CA GLY A 17 -8.35 1.78 1.98
C GLY A 17 -8.48 1.66 0.46
N SER A 18 -8.12 0.51 -0.11
CA SER A 18 -8.13 0.30 -1.57
C SER A 18 -9.45 0.69 -2.25
N GLY A 19 -10.59 0.28 -1.67
CA GLY A 19 -11.91 0.63 -2.18
C GLY A 19 -12.25 2.11 -1.98
N GLY A 20 -12.08 2.63 -0.77
CA GLY A 20 -12.42 4.01 -0.43
C GLY A 20 -11.61 5.04 -1.23
N VAL A 21 -10.30 4.81 -1.39
CA VAL A 21 -9.45 5.66 -2.24
C VAL A 21 -9.95 5.63 -3.68
N ARG A 22 -10.22 4.44 -4.24
CA ARG A 22 -10.65 4.33 -5.63
C ARG A 22 -11.99 5.02 -5.86
N ALA A 23 -12.98 4.75 -5.01
CA ALA A 23 -14.31 5.34 -5.12
C ALA A 23 -14.24 6.88 -5.03
N SER A 24 -13.50 7.40 -4.05
CA SER A 24 -13.37 8.84 -3.83
C SER A 24 -12.71 9.55 -5.01
N ARG A 25 -11.61 9.00 -5.51
CA ARG A 25 -10.87 9.56 -6.65
C ARG A 25 -11.69 9.57 -7.92
N LEU A 26 -12.41 8.49 -8.20
CA LEU A 26 -13.26 8.43 -9.39
C LEU A 26 -14.41 9.43 -9.28
N ALA A 27 -15.11 9.48 -8.15
CA ALA A 27 -16.20 10.43 -7.95
C ALA A 27 -15.72 11.89 -8.08
N ALA A 28 -14.59 12.24 -7.46
CA ALA A 28 -13.97 13.55 -7.61
C ALA A 28 -13.57 13.86 -9.07
N GLY A 29 -13.06 12.87 -9.80
CA GLY A 29 -12.75 12.99 -11.23
C GLY A 29 -13.97 13.29 -12.11
N TYR A 30 -15.18 12.92 -11.66
CA TYR A 30 -16.45 13.28 -12.30
C TYR A 30 -17.07 14.58 -11.75
N GLY A 31 -16.36 15.32 -10.90
CA GLY A 31 -16.78 16.63 -10.38
C GLY A 31 -17.60 16.59 -9.09
N ALA A 32 -17.75 15.42 -8.44
CA ALA A 32 -18.41 15.33 -7.14
C ALA A 32 -17.53 15.98 -6.05
N ARG A 33 -18.15 16.68 -5.10
CA ARG A 33 -17.49 17.12 -3.87
C ARG A 33 -17.37 15.91 -2.95
N VAL A 34 -16.16 15.43 -2.72
CA VAL A 34 -15.92 14.21 -1.94
C VAL A 34 -15.17 14.51 -0.64
N ALA A 35 -15.62 13.92 0.46
CA ALA A 35 -14.85 13.84 1.71
C ALA A 35 -14.38 12.40 1.94
N VAL A 36 -13.14 12.25 2.42
CA VAL A 36 -12.57 10.96 2.82
C VAL A 36 -12.15 11.04 4.27
N ILE A 37 -12.56 10.08 5.09
CA ILE A 37 -12.25 10.04 6.52
C ILE A 37 -11.42 8.78 6.79
N GLU A 38 -10.19 8.94 7.24
CA GLU A 38 -9.31 7.83 7.61
C GLU A 38 -8.75 8.06 9.02
N ALA A 39 -8.84 7.03 9.87
CA ALA A 39 -8.38 7.11 11.26
C ALA A 39 -6.89 6.78 11.43
N SER A 40 -6.27 6.18 10.41
CA SER A 40 -4.89 5.71 10.43
C SER A 40 -4.16 6.20 9.17
N ARG A 41 -3.52 5.29 8.44
CA ARG A 41 -2.65 5.59 7.30
C ARG A 41 -3.39 5.40 5.96
N PRO A 42 -3.39 6.42 5.07
CA PRO A 42 -3.94 6.31 3.72
C PRO A 42 -3.35 5.13 2.92
N GLY A 43 -4.18 4.47 2.12
CA GLY A 43 -3.88 3.19 1.46
C GLY A 43 -4.43 1.97 2.22
N GLY A 44 -4.70 2.12 3.52
CA GLY A 44 -5.38 1.13 4.35
C GLY A 44 -4.68 -0.23 4.43
N THR A 45 -5.44 -1.28 4.71
CA THR A 45 -4.90 -2.59 5.10
C THR A 45 -3.97 -3.19 4.06
N CYS A 46 -4.37 -3.23 2.78
CA CYS A 46 -3.58 -3.91 1.74
C CYS A 46 -2.20 -3.26 1.55
N VAL A 47 -2.13 -1.93 1.64
CA VAL A 47 -0.87 -1.18 1.50
C VAL A 47 -0.06 -1.26 2.78
N MET A 48 -0.65 -1.01 3.95
CA MET A 48 0.12 -0.75 5.17
C MET A 48 0.45 -2.01 5.98
N ARG A 49 -0.37 -3.05 5.89
CA ARG A 49 -0.26 -4.23 6.77
C ARG A 49 -0.86 -5.49 6.16
N GLY A 50 -0.84 -5.58 4.84
CA GLY A 50 -1.49 -6.65 4.09
C GLY A 50 -0.67 -7.06 2.87
N CYS A 51 -1.29 -6.97 1.70
CA CYS A 51 -0.74 -7.45 0.43
C CYS A 51 0.69 -7.01 0.17
N VAL A 52 0.97 -5.71 0.32
CA VAL A 52 2.27 -5.10 0.00
C VAL A 52 3.38 -5.61 0.94
N PRO A 53 3.33 -5.37 2.27
CA PRO A 53 4.38 -5.86 3.16
C PRO A 53 4.48 -7.39 3.14
N LYS A 54 3.37 -8.12 2.99
CA LYS A 54 3.39 -9.57 2.79
C LYS A 54 4.24 -9.96 1.59
N LYS A 55 4.02 -9.31 0.43
CA LYS A 55 4.74 -9.68 -0.80
C LYS A 55 6.23 -9.34 -0.72
N LEU A 56 6.59 -8.23 -0.08
CA LEU A 56 7.99 -7.87 0.18
C LEU A 56 8.69 -8.93 1.03
N LEU A 57 8.05 -9.40 2.10
CA LEU A 57 8.61 -10.44 2.97
C LEU A 57 8.72 -11.79 2.25
N VAL A 58 7.71 -12.18 1.46
CA VAL A 58 7.75 -13.40 0.65
C VAL A 58 8.89 -13.36 -0.38
N TYR A 59 9.16 -12.21 -1.01
CA TYR A 59 10.32 -12.09 -1.89
C TYR A 59 11.64 -12.24 -1.12
N GLY A 60 11.76 -11.62 0.05
CA GLY A 60 12.93 -11.78 0.92
C GLY A 60 13.18 -13.25 1.29
N SER A 61 12.14 -14.01 1.62
CA SER A 61 12.28 -15.42 2.01
C SER A 61 12.72 -16.35 0.89
N HIS A 62 12.55 -15.98 -0.38
CA HIS A 62 12.95 -16.85 -1.51
C HIS A 62 14.47 -16.83 -1.76
N PHE A 63 15.20 -15.82 -1.29
CA PHE A 63 16.62 -15.67 -1.60
C PHE A 63 17.46 -16.86 -1.12
N SER A 64 17.15 -17.45 0.02
CA SER A 64 17.87 -18.63 0.51
C SER A 64 17.81 -19.80 -0.48
N ALA A 65 16.63 -20.08 -1.04
CA ALA A 65 16.46 -21.10 -2.08
C ALA A 65 17.16 -20.70 -3.38
N HIS A 66 16.99 -19.45 -3.82
CA HIS A 66 17.65 -18.95 -5.03
C HIS A 66 19.18 -19.03 -4.97
N PHE A 67 19.79 -18.82 -3.80
CA PHE A 67 21.24 -18.97 -3.64
C PHE A 67 21.70 -20.42 -3.82
N GLN A 68 20.89 -21.39 -3.38
CA GLN A 68 21.16 -22.80 -3.61
C GLN A 68 21.00 -23.16 -5.10
N ASP A 69 19.91 -22.70 -5.71
CA ASP A 69 19.62 -22.97 -7.13
C ASP A 69 20.66 -22.34 -8.08
N ALA A 70 21.24 -21.19 -7.70
CA ALA A 70 22.21 -20.45 -8.50
C ALA A 70 23.42 -21.29 -8.95
N LEU A 71 23.85 -22.26 -8.13
CA LEU A 71 24.93 -23.19 -8.46
C LEU A 71 24.61 -24.00 -9.74
N GLY A 72 23.36 -24.43 -9.91
CA GLY A 72 22.90 -25.18 -11.08
C GLY A 72 22.91 -24.35 -12.37
N TYR A 73 22.94 -23.02 -12.23
CA TYR A 73 23.06 -22.07 -13.34
C TYR A 73 24.51 -21.57 -13.55
N GLY A 74 25.50 -22.19 -12.87
CA GLY A 74 26.92 -21.85 -13.03
C GLY A 74 27.36 -20.62 -12.23
N TRP A 75 26.52 -20.07 -11.35
CA TRP A 75 26.89 -18.98 -10.46
C TRP A 75 27.60 -19.52 -9.21
N GLN A 76 28.63 -18.82 -8.77
CA GLN A 76 29.22 -19.05 -7.45
C GLN A 76 28.70 -17.98 -6.48
N VAL A 77 28.09 -18.41 -5.39
CA VAL A 77 27.59 -17.54 -4.32
C VAL A 77 28.41 -17.82 -3.07
N GLY A 78 28.97 -16.78 -2.46
CA GLY A 78 29.75 -16.89 -1.22
C GLY A 78 28.88 -17.11 0.03
N GLU A 79 29.48 -16.94 1.21
CA GLU A 79 28.75 -16.99 2.48
C GLU A 79 27.68 -15.88 2.52
N THR A 80 26.46 -16.24 2.93
CA THR A 80 25.32 -15.31 3.00
C THR A 80 24.67 -15.38 4.38
N SER A 81 24.21 -14.23 4.86
CA SER A 81 23.43 -14.10 6.09
C SER A 81 22.24 -13.18 5.87
N HIS A 82 21.19 -13.34 6.67
CA HIS A 82 19.97 -12.56 6.53
C HIS A 82 19.78 -11.63 7.75
N ASP A 83 19.81 -10.32 7.48
CA ASP A 83 19.47 -9.29 8.47
C ASP A 83 17.97 -8.95 8.41
N TRP A 84 17.23 -9.46 9.41
CA TRP A 84 15.80 -9.18 9.54
C TRP A 84 15.50 -7.71 9.84
N GLY A 85 16.34 -7.04 10.63
CA GLY A 85 16.18 -5.63 10.97
C GLY A 85 16.29 -4.75 9.72
N ALA A 86 17.30 -4.99 8.89
CA ALA A 86 17.47 -4.29 7.61
C ALA A 86 16.28 -4.53 6.67
N MET A 87 15.77 -5.76 6.57
CA MET A 87 14.60 -6.06 5.74
C MET A 87 13.34 -5.33 6.23
N ILE A 88 13.09 -5.32 7.54
CA ILE A 88 11.93 -4.61 8.11
C ILE A 88 12.05 -3.09 7.90
N ALA A 89 13.25 -2.52 8.04
CA ALA A 89 13.49 -1.11 7.76
C ALA A 89 13.24 -0.77 6.29
N ALA A 90 13.74 -1.58 5.34
CA ALA A 90 13.52 -1.39 3.91
C ALA A 90 12.03 -1.50 3.54
N LYS A 91 11.33 -2.50 4.10
CA LYS A 91 9.88 -2.67 3.95
C LYS A 91 9.13 -1.44 4.48
N ASN A 92 9.43 -0.95 5.68
CA ASN A 92 8.78 0.23 6.25
C ASN A 92 9.00 1.49 5.39
N LYS A 93 10.23 1.70 4.90
CA LYS A 93 10.55 2.81 3.98
C LYS A 93 9.67 2.81 2.73
N GLU A 94 9.39 1.63 2.17
CA GLU A 94 8.49 1.51 1.03
C GLU A 94 7.03 1.80 1.39
N LEU A 95 6.57 1.36 2.57
CA LEU A 95 5.21 1.70 3.04
C LEU A 95 5.04 3.21 3.22
N ASP A 96 6.04 3.89 3.77
CA ASP A 96 6.02 5.35 3.94
C ASP A 96 6.01 6.08 2.59
N ARG A 97 6.71 5.53 1.58
CA ARG A 97 6.65 6.06 0.22
C ARG A 97 5.24 5.91 -0.36
N LEU A 98 4.62 4.75 -0.21
CA LEU A 98 3.27 4.49 -0.70
C LEU A 98 2.24 5.37 0.03
N GLU A 99 2.34 5.53 1.34
CA GLU A 99 1.48 6.44 2.10
C GLU A 99 1.50 7.86 1.51
N ARG A 100 2.69 8.39 1.23
CA ARG A 100 2.84 9.71 0.60
C ARG A 100 2.21 9.76 -0.79
N VAL A 101 2.23 8.68 -1.56
CA VAL A 101 1.53 8.61 -2.85
C VAL A 101 0.03 8.65 -2.63
N TYR A 102 -0.50 7.83 -1.72
CA TYR A 102 -1.94 7.81 -1.41
C TYR A 102 -2.45 9.16 -0.86
N GLY A 103 -1.64 9.88 -0.08
CA GLY A 103 -1.97 11.22 0.41
C GLY A 103 -1.87 12.34 -0.63
N ARG A 104 -1.24 12.10 -1.80
CA ARG A 104 -1.21 13.09 -2.91
C ARG A 104 -2.33 12.90 -3.92
N ILE A 105 -2.85 11.67 -4.02
CA ILE A 105 -3.86 11.30 -5.01
C ILE A 105 -5.29 11.40 -4.48
N LEU A 106 -5.42 11.59 -3.16
CA LEU A 106 -6.63 11.99 -2.45
C LEU A 106 -6.59 13.50 -2.21
#